data_AF-A0A7C1GX23-F1
#
_entry.id   AF-A0A7C1GX23-F1
#
_cell.length_a   1.000
_cell.length_b   1.000
_cell.length_c   1.000
_cell.angle_alpha   90.00
_cell.angle_beta   90.00
_cell.angle_gamma   90.00
#
_symmetry.space_group_name_H-M   'P 1'
#
loop_
_entity.id
_entity.type
_entity.pdbx_description
1 polymer ?
#
loop_
_entity_poly.entity_id
_entity_poly.type
_entity_poly.pdbx_seq_one_letter_code
_entity_poly.pdbx_strand_id
1 'polypeptide(L)'
;MQAVAIENREVELPGIGMVMIARSVNCIGDGCPKPQLLTLKALNQVQDGDVVELVSDNPTAVETIPAMMLSAYGSHLATVRREGCWKVYVRKGY
;
A
#
# COMPACT_ATOMS: atom_id res chain seq x y z
N MET A 1 -11.06 -10.81 10.93
CA MET A 1 -11.50 -9.40 10.92
C MET A 1 -10.26 -8.55 10.68
N GLN A 2 -9.91 -8.25 9.43
CA GLN A 2 -8.73 -7.40 9.15
C GLN A 2 -9.17 -5.95 9.11
N ALA A 3 -8.58 -5.17 10.02
CA ALA A 3 -8.90 -3.78 10.22
C ALA A 3 -8.27 -2.95 9.11
N VAL A 4 -9.11 -2.20 8.40
CA VAL A 4 -8.62 -1.10 7.56
C VAL A 4 -8.69 0.14 8.43
N ALA A 5 -7.55 0.55 8.99
CA ALA A 5 -7.47 1.71 9.86
C ALA A 5 -7.39 2.99 9.03
N ILE A 6 -8.19 3.99 9.39
CA ILE A 6 -8.03 5.36 8.89
C ILE A 6 -7.08 6.05 9.86
N GLU A 7 -5.82 6.15 9.47
CA GLU A 7 -4.81 6.85 10.24
C GLU A 7 -4.07 7.78 9.29
N ASN A 8 -4.40 9.08 9.34
CA ASN A 8 -3.61 10.11 8.68
C ASN A 8 -2.26 10.19 9.37
N ARG A 9 -1.25 9.53 8.79
CA ARG A 9 0.10 9.44 9.34
C ARG A 9 1.12 9.98 8.34
N GLU A 10 2.04 10.81 8.82
CA GLU A 10 3.22 11.20 8.04
C GLU A 10 4.27 10.09 8.05
N VAL A 11 4.82 9.80 6.87
CA VAL A 11 5.92 8.85 6.68
C VAL A 11 6.95 9.46 5.74
N GLU A 12 8.22 9.38 6.13
CA GLU A 12 9.34 9.71 5.25
C GLU A 12 9.63 8.51 4.32
N LEU A 13 9.51 8.74 3.02
CA LEU A 13 9.82 7.75 1.99
C LEU A 13 11.18 8.04 1.34
N PRO A 14 12.04 7.01 1.17
CA PRO A 14 13.31 7.17 0.48
C PRO A 14 13.14 7.73 -0.94
N GLY A 15 13.82 8.83 -1.25
CA GLY A 15 13.81 9.44 -2.58
C GLY A 15 12.56 10.27 -2.92
N ILE A 16 11.56 10.34 -2.03
CA ILE A 16 10.33 11.13 -2.24
C ILE A 16 10.16 12.20 -1.15
N GLY A 17 10.56 11.90 0.10
CA GLY A 17 10.37 12.79 1.25
C GLY A 17 9.11 12.44 2.04
N MET A 18 8.57 13.43 2.76
CA MET A 18 7.40 13.24 3.63
C MET A 18 6.11 13.08 2.81
N VAL A 19 5.35 12.02 3.11
CA VAL A 19 4.03 11.79 2.52
C VAL A 19 2.99 11.53 3.60
N MET A 20 1.75 11.97 3.33
CA MET A 20 0.58 11.65 4.14
C MET A 20 -0.02 10.32 3.70
N ILE A 21 -0.05 9.35 4.60
CA ILE A 21 -0.76 8.09 4.40
C ILE A 21 -2.23 8.32 4.74
N ALA A 22 -3.10 8.22 3.74
CA ALA A 22 -4.54 8.35 3.93
C ALA A 22 -5.16 7.06 4.49
N ARG A 23 -4.54 5.91 4.18
CA ARG A 23 -5.05 4.60 4.61
C ARG A 23 -3.95 3.56 4.69
N SER A 24 -4.01 2.69 5.69
CA SER A 24 -3.10 1.54 5.81
C SER A 24 -3.87 0.22 5.84
N VAL A 25 -3.30 -0.79 5.20
CA VAL A 25 -3.84 -2.14 5.08
C VAL A 25 -2.80 -3.13 5.59
N ASN A 26 -3.15 -3.89 6.64
CA ASN A 26 -2.30 -4.95 7.15
C ASN A 26 -2.73 -6.31 6.59
N CYS A 27 -1.83 -6.93 5.82
CA CYS A 27 -1.98 -8.23 5.18
C CYS A 27 -0.88 -9.22 5.62
N ILE A 28 -0.34 -9.07 6.83
CA ILE A 28 0.60 -10.05 7.40
C ILE A 28 -0.13 -11.38 7.60
N GLY A 29 0.49 -12.48 7.15
CA GLY A 29 -0.08 -13.82 7.18
C GLY A 29 -1.11 -14.11 6.09
N ASP A 30 -1.33 -13.17 5.16
CA ASP A 30 -2.27 -13.36 4.05
C ASP A 30 -1.57 -13.77 2.74
N GLY A 31 -2.09 -14.84 2.14
CA GLY A 31 -1.75 -15.24 0.78
C GLY A 31 -2.45 -14.39 -0.30
N CYS A 32 -1.84 -14.35 -1.49
CA CYS A 32 -2.49 -13.88 -2.72
C CYS A 32 -3.81 -14.64 -2.96
N PRO A 33 -4.92 -14.01 -3.41
CA PRO A 33 -5.05 -12.64 -3.95
C PRO A 33 -5.47 -11.58 -2.93
N LYS A 34 -5.44 -11.92 -1.63
CA LYS A 34 -6.04 -11.09 -0.60
C LYS A 34 -5.36 -9.71 -0.43
N PRO A 35 -4.01 -9.59 -0.46
CA PRO A 35 -3.35 -8.29 -0.44
C PRO A 35 -3.77 -7.36 -1.58
N GLN A 36 -3.97 -7.89 -2.80
CA GLN A 36 -4.42 -7.11 -3.95
C GLN A 36 -5.85 -6.60 -3.73
N LEU A 37 -6.78 -7.48 -3.34
CA LEU A 37 -8.17 -7.11 -3.11
C LEU A 37 -8.34 -6.07 -1.99
N LEU A 38 -7.58 -6.20 -0.89
CA LEU A 38 -7.65 -5.25 0.22
C LEU A 38 -7.00 -3.91 -0.14
N THR A 39 -5.92 -3.92 -0.91
CA THR A 39 -5.31 -2.68 -1.44
C THR A 39 -6.29 -1.96 -2.36
N LEU A 40 -6.94 -2.67 -3.28
CA LEU A 40 -7.97 -2.10 -4.16
C LEU A 40 -9.15 -1.53 -3.37
N LYS A 41 -9.60 -2.26 -2.33
CA LYS A 41 -10.65 -1.76 -1.44
C LYS A 41 -10.24 -0.46 -0.76
N ALA A 42 -8.99 -0.34 -0.31
CA ALA A 42 -8.48 0.89 0.29
C ALA A 42 -8.36 2.03 -0.72
N LEU A 43 -7.91 1.77 -1.95
CA LEU A 43 -7.86 2.75 -3.04
C LEU A 43 -9.25 3.29 -3.40
N ASN A 44 -10.28 2.45 -3.36
CA ASN A 44 -11.66 2.87 -3.59
C ASN A 44 -12.23 3.74 -2.46
N GLN A 45 -11.54 3.86 -1.33
CA GLN A 45 -11.97 4.62 -0.15
C GLN A 45 -11.19 5.92 0.05
N VAL A 46 -10.25 6.25 -0.84
CA VAL A 46 -9.42 7.45 -0.81
C VAL A 46 -9.56 8.26 -2.09
N GLN A 47 -9.13 9.52 -2.05
CA GLN A 47 -9.17 10.45 -3.17
C GLN A 47 -7.97 10.25 -4.11
N ASP A 48 -8.07 10.77 -5.32
CA ASP A 48 -6.94 10.75 -6.26
C ASP A 48 -5.80 11.60 -5.70
N GLY A 49 -4.59 11.06 -5.79
CA GLY A 49 -3.41 11.66 -5.19
C GLY A 49 -3.16 11.25 -3.73
N ASP A 50 -4.11 10.60 -3.06
CA ASP A 50 -3.89 10.03 -1.72
C ASP A 50 -2.94 8.81 -1.78
N VAL A 51 -2.21 8.60 -0.68
CA VAL A 51 -1.27 7.47 -0.54
C VAL A 51 -1.85 6.40 0.37
N VAL A 52 -1.80 5.16 -0.10
CA VAL A 52 -2.16 3.96 0.65
C VAL A 52 -0.91 3.17 1.01
N GLU A 53 -0.82 2.73 2.26
CA GLU A 53 0.19 1.81 2.76
C GLU A 53 -0.36 0.37 2.77
N LEU A 54 0.42 -0.57 2.25
CA LEU A 54 0.20 -2.00 2.41
C LEU A 54 1.35 -2.59 3.25
N VAL A 55 1.02 -3.31 4.33
CA VAL A 55 1.97 -4.10 5.11
C VAL A 55 1.77 -5.57 4.80
N SER A 56 2.82 -6.28 4.38
CA SER A 56 2.74 -7.71 4.07
C SER A 56 4.07 -8.42 4.34
N ASP A 57 4.01 -9.68 4.75
CA ASP A 57 5.14 -10.61 4.86
C ASP A 57 5.25 -11.52 3.62
N ASN A 58 4.42 -11.29 2.60
CA ASN A 58 4.38 -12.09 1.38
C ASN A 58 5.18 -11.42 0.25
N PRO A 59 6.32 -12.00 -0.19
CA PRO A 59 7.15 -11.40 -1.24
C PRO A 59 6.40 -11.28 -2.58
N THR A 60 5.51 -12.21 -2.90
CA THR A 60 4.71 -12.16 -4.13
C THR A 60 3.76 -10.95 -4.14
N ALA A 61 3.20 -10.59 -2.99
CA ALA A 61 2.37 -9.38 -2.89
C ALA A 61 3.21 -8.12 -3.17
N VAL A 62 4.43 -8.07 -2.63
CA VAL A 62 5.36 -6.96 -2.79
C VAL A 62 5.79 -6.76 -4.24
N GLU A 63 5.93 -7.84 -5.01
CA GLU A 63 6.30 -7.79 -6.44
C GLU A 63 5.10 -7.44 -7.34
N THR A 64 3.90 -7.90 -7.00
CA THR A 64 2.73 -7.77 -7.87
C THR A 64 1.98 -6.46 -7.70
N ILE A 65 1.96 -5.87 -6.49
CA ILE A 65 1.26 -4.61 -6.22
C ILE A 65 1.83 -3.43 -7.05
N PRO A 66 3.15 -3.24 -7.19
CA PRO A 66 3.69 -2.18 -8.04
C PRO A 66 3.24 -2.30 -9.50
N ALA A 67 3.26 -3.52 -10.06
CA ALA A 67 2.80 -3.77 -11.43
C ALA A 67 1.30 -3.49 -11.59
N MET A 68 0.48 -3.90 -10.60
CA MET A 68 -0.95 -3.61 -10.56
C MET A 68 -1.21 -2.10 -10.56
N MET A 69 -0.51 -1.34 -9.71
CA MET A 69 -0.66 0.11 -9.64
C MET A 69 -0.35 0.79 -10.97
N LEU A 70 0.82 0.48 -11.55
CA LEU A 70 1.27 1.07 -12.80
C LEU A 70 0.33 0.78 -13.97
N SER A 71 -0.35 -0.37 -13.93
CA SER A 71 -1.22 -0.81 -15.03
C SER A 71 -2.57 -0.12 -15.05
N ALA A 72 -3.15 0.22 -13.89
CA ALA A 72 -4.57 0.62 -13.85
C ALA A 72 -5.01 1.52 -12.68
N TYR A 73 -4.18 1.77 -11.66
CA TYR A 73 -4.68 2.39 -10.41
C TYR A 73 -3.84 3.57 -9.90
N GLY A 74 -2.70 3.86 -10.54
CA GLY A 74 -1.84 4.99 -10.18
C GLY A 74 -0.36 4.65 -10.20
N SER A 75 0.34 4.94 -9.10
CA SER A 75 1.80 4.82 -9.06
C SER A 75 2.28 4.12 -7.79
N HIS A 76 3.35 3.34 -7.93
CA HIS A 76 4.15 2.86 -6.80
C HIS A 76 5.13 3.96 -6.37
N LEU A 77 5.18 4.23 -5.08
CA LEU A 77 6.06 5.26 -4.51
C LEU A 77 7.33 4.64 -3.92
N ALA A 78 7.17 3.64 -3.05
CA ALA A 78 8.29 3.01 -2.39
C ALA A 78 7.92 1.62 -1.87
N THR A 79 8.92 0.75 -1.77
CA THR A 79 8.84 -0.50 -1.02
C THR A 79 9.94 -0.47 0.03
N VAL A 80 9.56 -0.60 1.30
CA VAL A 80 10.49 -0.54 2.43
C VAL A 80 10.38 -1.82 3.23
N ARG A 81 11.50 -2.48 3.50
CA ARG A 81 11.55 -3.65 4.37
C ARG A 81 11.82 -3.20 5.82
N ARG A 82 10.99 -3.63 6.77
CA ARG A 82 11.11 -3.34 8.21
C ARG A 82 10.67 -4.54 9.03
N GLU A 83 11.46 -4.94 10.03
CA GLU A 83 11.07 -5.91 11.07
C GLU A 83 10.48 -7.22 10.54
N GLY A 84 11.03 -7.74 9.43
CA GLY A 84 10.58 -9.00 8.82
C GLY A 84 9.38 -8.87 7.87
N CYS A 85 8.77 -7.70 7.75
CA CYS A 85 7.69 -7.40 6.80
C CYS A 85 8.13 -6.36 5.75
N TRP A 86 7.31 -6.21 4.73
CA TRP A 86 7.40 -5.16 3.73
C TRP A 86 6.26 -4.18 3.87
N LYS A 87 6.59 -2.91 3.64
CA LYS A 87 5.65 -1.81 3.49
C LYS A 87 5.71 -1.33 2.05
N VAL A 88 4.60 -1.42 1.34
CA VAL A 88 4.47 -0.94 -0.03
C VAL A 88 3.58 0.30 -0.01
N TYR A 89 4.08 1.40 -0.56
CA TYR A 89 3.38 2.67 -0.61
C TYR A 89 2.97 2.94 -2.04
N VAL A 90 1.68 3.20 -2.23
CA VAL A 90 1.09 3.41 -3.54
C VAL A 90 0.23 4.66 -3.52
N ARG A 91 0.28 5.41 -4.61
CA ARG A 91 -0.52 6.62 -4.80
C ARG A 91 -1.64 6.34 -5.78
N LYS A 92 -2.87 6.63 -5.40
CA LYS A 92 -4.01 6.52 -6.31
C LYS A 92 -3.88 7.54 -7.43
N GLY A 93 -4.08 7.08 -8.67
CA GLY A 93 -4.13 7.93 -9.85
C GLY A 93 -5.39 7.65 -10.65
N TYR A 94 -6.25 8.66 -10.73
CA TYR A 94 -7.43 8.82 -11.59
C TYR A 94 -8.57 7.79 -11.45
#